data_AF-A0A413ZR41-F1
#
_entry.id   AF-A0A413ZR41-F1
#
_cell.length_a   1.000
_cell.length_b   1.000
_cell.length_c   1.000
_cell.angle_alpha   90.00
_cell.angle_beta   90.00
_cell.angle_gamma   90.00
#
_symmetry.space_group_name_H-M   'P 1'
#
loop_
_entity.id
_entity.type
_entity.pdbx_description
1 polymer ?
#
loop_
_entity_poly.entity_id
_entity_poly.type
_entity_poly.pdbx_seq_one_letter_code
_entity_poly.pdbx_strand_id
1 'polypeptide(L)'
;MVVIILCFFFVFGNCFVANSASEEVICEKNDTLIIETEMQEYQEVYELYFKSMNKCFLIFKLETQDGSSIEFGKKISDGKRKIDCFVIYNGSADGNQFLLFDYQSKIAYITDIIFANFYPIISSMDESKLQILLVNHDIEQMNATDTLRITDEYKYIPYNIKYGVVKCPLRILQRVNIN
;
A
#
# COMPACT_ATOMS: atom_id res chain seq x y z
N MET A 1 0.28 -52.65 -13.73
CA MET A 1 1.53 -51.87 -13.89
C MET A 1 1.15 -50.40 -13.84
N VAL A 2 1.54 -49.72 -12.77
CA VAL A 2 1.25 -48.31 -12.52
C VAL A 2 2.31 -47.49 -13.25
N VAL A 3 1.86 -46.63 -14.17
CA VAL A 3 2.73 -45.64 -14.83
C VAL A 3 2.85 -44.46 -13.87
N ILE A 4 4.02 -44.33 -13.24
CA ILE A 4 4.34 -43.18 -12.40
C ILE A 4 4.74 -42.04 -13.34
N ILE A 5 3.85 -41.06 -13.51
CA ILE A 5 4.16 -39.80 -14.18
C ILE A 5 4.92 -38.94 -13.16
N LEU A 6 6.23 -38.79 -13.35
CA LEU A 6 7.03 -37.80 -12.64
C LEU A 6 6.68 -36.41 -13.19
N CYS A 7 5.73 -35.71 -12.55
CA CYS A 7 5.55 -34.28 -12.76
C CYS A 7 6.65 -33.54 -11.97
N PHE A 8 7.65 -33.04 -12.69
CA PHE A 8 8.62 -32.09 -12.15
C PHE A 8 7.92 -30.75 -11.93
N PHE A 9 7.58 -30.43 -10.68
CA PHE A 9 7.19 -29.08 -10.29
C PHE A 9 8.44 -28.19 -10.30
N PHE A 10 8.64 -27.45 -11.38
CA PHE A 10 9.59 -26.34 -11.41
C PHE A 10 8.93 -25.13 -10.75
N VAL A 11 9.18 -24.94 -9.45
CA VAL A 11 8.86 -23.70 -8.74
C VAL A 11 9.93 -22.68 -9.12
N PHE A 12 9.66 -21.84 -10.10
CA PHE A 12 10.46 -20.64 -10.36
C PHE A 12 10.00 -19.53 -9.39
N GLY A 13 10.56 -19.51 -8.19
CA GLY A 13 10.48 -18.36 -7.31
C GLY A 13 11.37 -17.25 -7.86
N ASN A 14 10.80 -16.32 -8.64
CA ASN A 14 11.50 -15.09 -9.03
C ASN A 14 11.52 -14.14 -7.83
N CYS A 15 12.46 -14.38 -6.91
CA CYS A 15 12.83 -13.38 -5.92
C CYS A 15 13.66 -12.31 -6.64
N PHE A 16 13.05 -11.20 -7.05
CA PHE A 16 13.80 -10.04 -7.48
C PHE A 16 14.47 -9.41 -6.24
N VAL A 17 15.65 -9.92 -5.90
CA VAL A 17 16.58 -9.24 -5.00
C VAL A 17 17.36 -8.24 -5.84
N ALA A 18 17.02 -6.96 -5.74
CA ALA A 18 17.93 -5.91 -6.17
C ALA A 18 19.11 -5.85 -5.18
N ASN A 19 20.29 -6.18 -5.72
CA ASN A 19 21.65 -6.10 -5.15
C ASN A 19 22.22 -7.33 -4.41
N SER A 20 23.31 -7.79 -5.01
CA SER A 20 24.31 -8.75 -4.59
C SER A 20 25.08 -8.32 -3.33
N ALA A 21 25.19 -9.21 -2.34
CA ALA A 21 26.45 -9.65 -1.72
C ALA A 21 26.13 -10.62 -0.57
N SER A 22 26.84 -11.75 -0.53
CA SER A 22 26.84 -12.68 0.58
C SER A 22 27.64 -12.10 1.74
N GLU A 23 26.97 -11.72 2.83
CA GLU A 23 27.58 -11.59 4.15
C GLU A 23 26.45 -11.60 5.18
N GLU A 24 26.70 -12.29 6.29
CA GLU A 24 25.89 -12.40 7.50
C GLU A 24 24.94 -11.20 7.66
N VAL A 25 23.61 -11.42 7.54
CA VAL A 25 22.60 -10.36 7.72
C VAL A 25 22.61 -9.96 9.19
N ILE A 26 23.52 -9.07 9.54
CA ILE A 26 23.42 -8.20 10.69
C ILE A 26 22.06 -7.53 10.51
N CYS A 27 21.05 -7.96 11.27
CA CYS A 27 19.74 -7.31 11.30
C CYS A 27 20.00 -5.83 11.57
N GLU A 28 19.86 -5.00 10.55
CA GLU A 28 19.95 -3.56 10.74
C GLU A 28 18.91 -3.18 11.78
N LYS A 29 19.33 -2.34 12.73
CA LYS A 29 18.52 -1.73 13.81
C LYS A 29 17.29 -0.94 13.33
N ASN A 30 16.94 -1.00 12.05
CA ASN A 30 16.03 -0.09 11.40
C ASN A 30 14.71 -0.77 11.08
N ASP A 31 13.65 -0.18 11.59
CA ASP A 31 12.28 -0.50 11.23
C ASP A 31 12.07 -0.38 9.71
N THR A 32 11.60 -1.46 9.09
CA THR A 32 11.47 -1.57 7.63
C THR A 32 10.16 -2.25 7.25
N LEU A 33 9.57 -1.81 6.14
CA LEU A 33 8.44 -2.49 5.50
C LEU A 33 8.92 -3.28 4.28
N ILE A 34 8.40 -4.50 4.14
CA ILE A 34 8.75 -5.41 3.04
C ILE A 34 7.46 -5.94 2.43
N ILE A 35 7.38 -5.93 1.10
CA ILE A 35 6.33 -6.63 0.36
C ILE A 35 6.91 -7.98 -0.06
N GLU A 36 6.21 -9.05 0.29
CA GLU A 36 6.46 -10.40 -0.22
C GLU A 36 5.34 -10.75 -1.20
N THR A 37 5.69 -11.27 -2.37
CA THR A 37 4.75 -11.61 -3.45
C THR A 37 4.90 -13.08 -3.80
N GLU A 38 3.78 -13.79 -3.85
CA GLU A 38 3.69 -15.18 -4.28
C GLU A 38 2.72 -15.30 -5.46
N MET A 39 3.20 -15.88 -6.56
CA MET A 39 2.35 -16.28 -7.68
C MET A 39 1.88 -17.71 -7.49
N GLN A 40 0.57 -17.90 -7.43
CA GLN A 40 -0.08 -19.20 -7.39
C GLN A 40 -0.84 -19.44 -8.70
N GLU A 41 -1.28 -20.67 -8.97
CA GLU A 41 -1.81 -21.08 -10.29
C GLU A 41 -2.97 -20.21 -10.80
N TYR A 42 -3.79 -19.67 -9.90
CA TYR A 42 -4.98 -18.87 -10.24
C TYR A 42 -5.07 -17.54 -9.49
N GLN A 43 -4.06 -17.19 -8.71
CA GLN A 43 -4.09 -15.98 -7.88
C GLN A 43 -2.68 -15.47 -7.59
N GLU A 44 -2.57 -14.18 -7.35
CA GLU A 44 -1.40 -13.54 -6.77
C GLU A 44 -1.69 -13.23 -5.30
N VAL A 45 -0.70 -13.42 -4.44
CA VAL A 45 -0.78 -13.10 -3.02
C VAL A 45 0.32 -12.12 -2.69
N TYR A 46 -0.06 -11.00 -2.09
CA TYR A 46 0.85 -9.97 -1.61
C TYR A 46 0.73 -9.83 -0.10
N GLU A 47 1.85 -9.84 0.59
CA GLU A 47 1.93 -9.68 2.05
C GLU A 47 2.87 -8.53 2.41
N LEU A 48 2.33 -7.51 3.08
CA LEU A 48 3.11 -6.38 3.58
C LEU A 48 3.50 -6.65 5.04
N TYR A 49 4.80 -6.78 5.28
CA TYR A 49 5.37 -7.03 6.58
C TYR A 49 6.08 -5.81 7.14
N PHE A 50 5.84 -5.51 8.42
CA PHE A 50 6.67 -4.62 9.21
C PHE A 50 7.69 -5.43 10.01
N LYS A 51 8.97 -5.22 9.71
CA LYS A 51 10.10 -5.87 10.40
C LYS A 51 10.76 -4.85 11.32
N SER A 52 10.86 -5.21 12.60
CA SER A 52 11.49 -4.39 13.64
C SER A 52 12.28 -5.28 14.57
N MET A 53 13.59 -5.04 14.68
CA MET A 53 14.51 -5.90 15.42
C MET A 53 14.37 -7.37 14.97
N ASN A 54 14.03 -8.28 15.89
CA ASN A 54 13.81 -9.71 15.62
C ASN A 54 12.31 -10.07 15.50
N LYS A 55 11.43 -9.08 15.35
CA LYS A 55 9.98 -9.26 15.23
C LYS A 55 9.53 -8.91 13.81
N CYS A 56 8.61 -9.72 13.28
CA CYS A 56 7.97 -9.52 11.99
C CYS A 56 6.45 -9.51 12.19
N PHE A 57 5.78 -8.52 11.63
CA PHE A 57 4.34 -8.34 11.76
C PHE A 57 3.71 -8.23 10.39
N LEU A 58 2.77 -9.11 10.06
CA LEU A 58 1.91 -8.93 8.88
C LEU A 58 1.01 -7.71 9.12
N ILE A 59 1.05 -6.75 8.21
CA ILE A 59 0.28 -5.50 8.24
C ILE A 59 -0.93 -5.58 7.32
N PHE A 60 -0.74 -6.16 6.15
CA PHE A 60 -1.77 -6.24 5.12
C PHE A 60 -1.51 -7.45 4.23
N LYS A 61 -2.61 -8.09 3.80
CA LYS A 61 -2.59 -9.20 2.84
C LYS A 61 -3.60 -8.90 1.74
N LEU A 62 -3.19 -9.08 0.49
CA LEU A 62 -4.04 -9.00 -0.69
C LEU A 62 -3.93 -10.32 -1.45
N GLU A 63 -5.09 -10.95 -1.68
CA GLU A 63 -5.21 -12.10 -2.56
C GLU A 63 -6.06 -11.67 -3.75
N THR A 64 -5.57 -11.89 -4.97
CA THR A 64 -6.14 -11.26 -6.17
C THR A 64 -6.07 -12.18 -7.39
N GLN A 65 -7.10 -12.08 -8.23
CA GLN A 65 -7.20 -12.77 -9.53
C GLN A 65 -7.52 -11.79 -10.66
N ASP A 66 -7.80 -10.53 -10.32
CA ASP A 66 -8.28 -9.49 -11.25
C ASP A 66 -7.18 -8.51 -11.67
N GLY A 67 -5.93 -8.84 -11.34
CA GLY A 67 -4.78 -7.96 -11.59
C GLY A 67 -4.65 -6.81 -10.59
N SER A 68 -5.41 -6.81 -9.48
CA SER A 68 -5.13 -5.93 -8.34
C SER A 68 -3.72 -6.18 -7.81
N SER A 69 -3.05 -5.15 -7.30
CA SER A 69 -1.68 -5.25 -6.79
C SER A 69 -1.44 -4.29 -5.63
N ILE A 70 -0.33 -4.48 -4.92
CA ILE A 70 0.18 -3.50 -3.95
C ILE A 70 1.62 -3.17 -4.29
N GLU A 71 1.92 -1.88 -4.36
CA GLU A 71 3.23 -1.37 -4.70
C GLU A 71 3.63 -0.23 -3.78
N PHE A 72 4.94 0.01 -3.66
CA PHE A 72 5.44 1.19 -2.97
C PHE A 72 5.12 2.44 -3.79
N GLY A 73 4.40 3.39 -3.19
CA GLY A 73 4.06 4.65 -3.84
C GLY A 73 5.06 5.76 -3.55
N LYS A 74 5.02 6.28 -2.32
CA LYS A 74 5.77 7.48 -1.94
C LYS A 74 6.16 7.46 -0.48
N LYS A 75 7.31 8.04 -0.16
CA LYS A 75 7.76 8.29 1.21
C LYS A 75 7.74 9.78 1.55
N ILE A 76 7.46 10.08 2.81
CA ILE A 76 7.78 11.37 3.44
C ILE A 76 8.68 11.10 4.64
N SER A 77 9.76 11.89 4.71
CA SER A 77 10.61 12.00 5.89
C SER A 77 10.98 13.46 6.06
N ASP A 78 10.41 14.13 7.05
CA ASP A 78 10.65 15.55 7.34
C ASP A 78 11.54 15.76 8.58
N GLY A 79 12.22 14.70 9.02
CA GLY A 79 13.08 14.67 10.21
C GLY A 79 12.31 14.53 11.53
N LYS A 80 11.01 14.77 11.55
CA LYS A 80 10.13 14.52 12.72
C LYS A 80 9.30 13.26 12.53
N ARG A 81 8.85 13.02 11.30
CA ARG A 81 7.91 11.97 10.96
C ARG A 81 8.36 11.25 9.70
N LYS A 82 8.33 9.91 9.76
CA LYS A 82 8.58 9.03 8.60
C LYS A 82 7.28 8.29 8.31
N ILE A 83 6.75 8.47 7.11
CA ILE A 83 5.58 7.75 6.60
C ILE A 83 5.91 7.17 5.24
N ASP A 84 5.66 5.88 5.09
CA ASP A 84 5.62 5.24 3.78
C ASP A 84 4.17 5.06 3.34
N CYS A 85 3.90 5.33 2.07
CA CYS A 85 2.62 5.15 1.42
C CYS A 85 2.74 4.07 0.35
N PHE A 86 1.84 3.10 0.42
CA PHE A 86 1.65 2.03 -0.54
C PHE A 86 0.37 2.29 -1.34
N VAL A 87 0.43 1.98 -2.62
CA VAL A 87 -0.71 2.07 -3.54
C VAL A 87 -1.25 0.66 -3.70
N ILE A 88 -2.53 0.50 -3.38
CA ILE A 88 -3.26 -0.75 -3.60
C ILE A 88 -4.13 -0.52 -4.84
N TYR A 89 -3.69 -1.02 -5.98
CA TYR A 89 -4.44 -0.93 -7.24
C TYR A 89 -5.54 -1.99 -7.25
N ASN A 90 -6.75 -1.59 -7.63
CA ASN A 90 -7.89 -2.47 -7.83
C ASN A 90 -8.12 -2.68 -9.33
N GLY A 91 -7.84 -3.89 -9.82
CA GLY A 91 -7.94 -4.23 -11.24
C GLY A 91 -9.36 -4.18 -11.80
N SER A 92 -10.36 -4.54 -10.98
CA SER A 92 -11.77 -4.49 -11.39
C SER A 92 -12.33 -3.07 -11.53
N ALA A 93 -11.91 -2.15 -10.69
CA ALA A 93 -12.43 -0.78 -10.61
C ALA A 93 -11.54 0.26 -11.31
N ASP A 94 -10.34 -0.14 -11.74
CA ASP A 94 -9.31 0.74 -12.31
C ASP A 94 -9.08 1.99 -11.42
N GLY A 95 -8.61 1.74 -10.20
CA GLY A 95 -8.42 2.78 -9.21
C GLY A 95 -7.63 2.31 -8.00
N ASN A 96 -7.27 3.25 -7.14
CA ASN A 96 -6.30 3.03 -6.07
C ASN A 96 -6.90 3.26 -4.69
N GLN A 97 -6.52 2.42 -3.73
CA GLN A 97 -6.55 2.73 -2.31
C GLN A 97 -5.13 3.05 -1.82
N PHE A 98 -5.01 3.70 -0.67
CA PHE A 98 -3.73 4.11 -0.11
C PHE A 98 -3.58 3.56 1.30
N LEU A 99 -2.50 2.81 1.52
CA LEU A 99 -2.09 2.35 2.84
C LEU A 99 -0.89 3.20 3.30
N LEU A 100 -1.00 3.84 4.45
CA LEU A 100 0.05 4.66 5.04
C LEU A 100 0.56 4.00 6.32
N PHE A 101 1.88 3.88 6.47
CA PHE A 101 2.48 3.38 7.71
C PHE A 101 3.31 4.47 8.36
N ASP A 102 2.92 4.85 9.58
CA ASP A 102 3.66 5.80 10.41
C ASP A 102 4.66 5.06 11.29
N TYR A 103 5.95 5.30 11.05
CA TYR A 103 7.01 4.67 11.80
C TYR A 103 7.17 5.20 13.23
N GLN A 104 6.68 6.40 13.54
CA GLN A 104 6.78 6.95 14.88
C GLN A 104 5.70 6.36 15.79
N SER A 105 4.45 6.34 15.32
CA SER A 105 3.32 5.80 16.08
C SER A 105 3.13 4.29 15.92
N LYS A 106 3.78 3.66 14.93
CA LYS A 106 3.63 2.23 14.57
C LYS A 106 2.20 1.87 14.18
N ILE A 107 1.55 2.76 13.44
CA ILE A 107 0.16 2.62 13.02
C ILE A 107 0.10 2.55 11.49
N ALA A 108 -0.60 1.52 11.01
CA ALA A 108 -1.04 1.43 9.63
C ALA A 108 -2.44 2.06 9.48
N TYR A 109 -2.58 2.94 8.49
CA TYR A 109 -3.83 3.57 8.08
C TYR A 109 -4.15 3.15 6.65
N ILE A 110 -5.43 3.14 6.30
CA ILE A 110 -5.88 2.81 4.94
C ILE A 110 -7.07 3.67 4.54
N THR A 111 -7.19 4.01 3.26
CA THR A 111 -8.41 4.59 2.70
C THR A 111 -9.39 3.48 2.34
N ASP A 112 -10.63 3.54 2.85
CA ASP A 112 -11.67 2.54 2.52
C ASP A 112 -12.30 2.74 1.12
N ILE A 113 -11.90 3.81 0.44
CA ILE A 113 -12.46 4.25 -0.83
C ILE A 113 -11.43 4.05 -1.93
N ILE A 114 -11.88 3.60 -3.10
CA ILE A 114 -11.06 3.46 -4.30
C ILE A 114 -11.14 4.76 -5.11
N PHE A 115 -10.00 5.26 -5.57
CA PHE A 115 -9.87 6.52 -6.29
C PHE A 115 -9.27 6.34 -7.67
N ALA A 116 -9.97 6.81 -8.70
CA ALA A 116 -9.38 6.97 -10.01
C ALA A 116 -8.67 8.33 -10.12
N ASN A 117 -7.35 8.29 -10.35
CA ASN A 117 -6.49 9.46 -10.61
C ASN A 117 -6.32 10.49 -9.48
N PHE A 118 -6.59 10.11 -8.24
CA PHE A 118 -6.26 10.94 -7.08
C PHE A 118 -5.13 10.29 -6.27
N TYR A 119 -4.18 11.09 -5.79
CA TYR A 119 -3.03 10.61 -5.04
C TYR A 119 -2.85 11.38 -3.73
N PRO A 120 -2.37 10.73 -2.64
CA PRO A 120 -2.31 11.34 -1.33
C PRO A 120 -1.26 12.45 -1.24
N ILE A 121 -1.65 13.59 -0.67
CA ILE A 121 -0.74 14.58 -0.11
C ILE A 121 -0.38 14.09 1.30
N ILE A 122 0.63 13.23 1.43
CA ILE A 122 0.95 12.57 2.70
C ILE A 122 1.19 13.57 3.86
N SER A 123 1.74 14.76 3.58
CA SER A 123 1.95 15.82 4.58
C SER A 123 0.66 16.45 5.13
N SER A 124 -0.48 16.21 4.47
CA SER A 124 -1.80 16.70 4.91
C SER A 124 -2.50 15.76 5.90
N MET A 125 -1.89 14.62 6.21
CA MET A 125 -2.49 13.60 7.09
C MET A 125 -2.69 14.16 8.51
N ASP A 126 -3.96 14.23 8.92
CA ASP A 126 -4.40 14.60 10.27
C ASP A 126 -4.81 13.33 11.02
N GLU A 127 -3.91 12.83 11.88
CA GLU A 127 -4.16 11.65 12.72
C GLU A 127 -5.34 11.83 13.67
N SER A 128 -5.51 13.03 14.23
CA SER A 128 -6.53 13.30 15.22
C SER A 128 -7.94 13.21 14.63
N LYS A 129 -8.06 13.57 13.36
CA LYS A 129 -9.32 13.50 12.60
C LYS A 129 -9.42 12.27 11.71
N LEU A 130 -8.37 11.46 11.64
CA LEU A 130 -8.22 10.37 10.67
C LEU A 130 -8.59 10.82 9.26
N GLN A 131 -7.91 11.84 8.77
CA GLN A 131 -8.20 12.44 7.45
C GLN A 131 -6.92 12.71 6.67
N ILE A 132 -7.04 12.66 5.36
CA ILE A 132 -5.96 13.02 4.43
C ILE A 132 -6.56 13.73 3.20
N LEU A 133 -5.78 14.62 2.59
CA LEU A 133 -6.10 15.21 1.30
C LEU A 133 -5.48 14.38 0.18
N LEU A 134 -6.25 14.13 -0.86
CA LEU A 134 -5.77 13.58 -2.12
C LEU A 134 -5.88 14.67 -3.18
N VAL A 135 -4.90 14.73 -4.08
CA VAL A 135 -4.87 15.66 -5.20
C VAL A 135 -5.11 14.92 -6.50
N ASN A 136 -5.87 15.52 -7.39
CA ASN A 136 -6.02 15.02 -8.75
C ASN A 136 -4.68 15.11 -9.47
N HIS A 137 -4.27 14.04 -10.16
CA HIS A 137 -3.03 14.02 -10.91
C HIS A 137 -2.93 15.15 -11.94
N ASP A 138 -4.06 15.49 -12.58
CA ASP A 138 -4.09 16.48 -13.67
C ASP A 138 -4.49 17.88 -13.18
N ILE A 139 -4.34 18.18 -11.88
CA ILE A 139 -4.81 19.45 -11.28
C ILE A 139 -4.30 20.69 -12.01
N GLU A 140 -3.07 20.66 -12.54
CA GLU A 140 -2.47 21.79 -13.29
C GLU A 140 -3.21 22.11 -14.60
N GLN A 141 -3.91 21.13 -15.16
CA GLN A 141 -4.69 21.25 -16.38
C GLN A 141 -6.17 21.57 -16.09
N MET A 142 -6.55 21.59 -14.81
CA MET A 142 -7.91 21.83 -14.36
C MET A 142 -8.11 23.27 -13.92
N ASN A 143 -9.29 23.84 -14.25
CA ASN A 143 -9.80 25.05 -13.61
C ASN A 143 -10.52 24.71 -12.27
N ALA A 144 -10.01 23.73 -11.53
CA ALA A 144 -10.66 23.22 -10.33
C ALA A 144 -10.47 24.20 -9.18
N THR A 145 -11.58 24.69 -8.60
CA THR A 145 -11.59 25.64 -7.47
C THR A 145 -12.18 25.04 -6.20
N ASP A 146 -12.71 23.81 -6.28
CA ASP A 146 -13.50 23.20 -5.22
C ASP A 146 -12.84 21.92 -4.66
N THR A 147 -13.15 21.62 -3.41
CA THR A 147 -12.69 20.42 -2.68
C THR A 147 -13.86 19.50 -2.40
N LEU A 148 -13.82 18.27 -2.89
CA LEU A 148 -14.82 17.27 -2.55
C LEU A 148 -14.55 16.73 -1.14
N ARG A 149 -15.52 16.89 -0.23
CA ARG A 149 -15.50 16.20 1.06
C ARG A 149 -16.25 14.88 0.93
N ILE A 150 -15.57 13.78 1.22
CA ILE A 150 -16.19 12.47 1.20
C ILE A 150 -16.81 12.13 2.55
N THR A 151 -18.02 11.58 2.50
CA THR A 151 -18.76 10.97 3.62
C THR A 151 -18.71 9.44 3.48
N ASP A 152 -19.15 8.72 4.51
CA ASP A 152 -19.01 7.25 4.61
C ASP A 152 -19.81 6.44 3.57
N GLU A 153 -20.52 7.10 2.65
CA GLU A 153 -21.40 6.46 1.65
C GLU A 153 -20.68 6.09 0.34
N TYR A 154 -19.48 6.62 0.11
CA TYR A 154 -18.77 6.42 -1.16
C TYR A 154 -17.83 5.21 -1.10
N LYS A 155 -17.98 4.29 -2.06
CA LYS A 155 -17.08 3.13 -2.24
C LYS A 155 -16.03 3.36 -3.33
N TYR A 156 -16.33 4.21 -4.29
CA TYR A 156 -15.47 4.52 -5.43
C TYR A 156 -15.66 5.99 -5.84
N ILE A 157 -14.56 6.66 -6.16
CA ILE A 157 -14.53 8.01 -6.71
C ILE A 157 -13.95 7.93 -8.12
N PRO A 158 -14.77 8.15 -9.17
CA PRO A 158 -14.30 8.13 -10.55
C PRO A 158 -13.40 9.33 -10.83
N TYR A 159 -12.67 9.25 -11.95
CA TYR A 159 -11.97 10.39 -12.51
C TYR A 159 -12.94 11.57 -12.65
N ASN A 160 -12.53 12.73 -12.17
CA ASN A 160 -13.38 13.91 -12.17
C ASN A 160 -12.55 15.18 -12.38
N ILE A 161 -12.96 15.99 -13.36
CA ILE A 161 -12.35 17.29 -13.69
C ILE A 161 -12.86 18.46 -12.83
N LYS A 162 -13.90 18.24 -12.03
CA LYS A 162 -14.54 19.26 -11.20
C LYS A 162 -13.78 19.50 -9.89
N TYR A 163 -13.24 18.45 -9.28
CA TYR A 163 -12.62 18.51 -7.96
C TYR A 163 -11.12 18.26 -8.08
N GLY A 164 -10.33 19.29 -7.78
CA GLY A 164 -8.86 19.19 -7.80
C GLY A 164 -8.31 18.52 -6.54
N VAL A 165 -9.03 18.63 -5.43
CA VAL A 165 -8.66 18.05 -4.14
C VAL A 165 -9.85 17.31 -3.55
N VAL A 166 -9.55 16.21 -2.88
CA VAL A 166 -10.51 15.38 -2.16
C VAL A 166 -10.07 15.27 -0.71
N LYS A 167 -10.98 15.53 0.22
CA LYS A 167 -10.77 15.21 1.64
C LYS A 167 -11.33 13.82 1.93
N CYS A 168 -10.42 12.89 2.21
CA CYS A 168 -10.71 11.47 2.41
C CYS A 168 -10.60 11.08 3.88
N PRO A 169 -11.54 10.26 4.41
CA PRO A 169 -11.35 9.60 5.70
C PRO A 169 -10.27 8.51 5.61
N LEU A 170 -9.55 8.32 6.71
CA LEU A 170 -8.65 7.20 6.95
C LEU A 170 -9.27 6.28 8.00
N ARG A 171 -9.01 4.99 7.86
CA ARG A 171 -9.27 4.01 8.91
C ARG A 171 -7.95 3.50 9.44
N ILE A 172 -7.90 3.26 10.75
CA ILE A 172 -6.81 2.51 11.36
C ILE A 172 -6.94 1.05 10.91
N LEU A 173 -5.93 0.57 10.20
CA LEU A 173 -5.84 -0.83 9.82
C LEU A 173 -5.27 -1.66 10.96
N GLN A 174 -4.13 -1.24 11.53
CA GLN A 174 -3.43 -2.00 12.57
C GLN A 174 -2.53 -1.10 13.42
N ARG A 175 -2.39 -1.45 14.70
CA ARG A 175 -1.37 -0.91 15.61
C ARG A 175 -0.36 -2.01 15.91
N VAL A 176 0.92 -1.74 15.68
CA VAL A 176 1.99 -2.70 15.99
C VAL A 176 2.54 -2.40 17.38
N ASN A 177 2.39 -3.36 18.30
CA ASN A 177 2.97 -3.28 19.63
C ASN A 177 4.28 -4.09 19.67
N ILE A 178 5.40 -3.39 19.87
CA ILE A 178 6.76 -4.00 19.86
C ILE A 178 7.20 -4.42 21.27
N ASN A 179 6.40 -4.15 22.30
CA ASN A 179 6.64 -4.51 23.70
C ASN A 179 6.99 -6.00 23.90
#